data_AF-A0A7L5AP16-F1
#
_entry.id   AF-A0A7L5AP16-F1
#
_cell.length_a   1.000
_cell.length_b   1.000
_cell.length_c   1.000
_cell.angle_alpha   90.00
_cell.angle_beta   90.00
_cell.angle_gamma   90.00
#
_symmetry.space_group_name_H-M   'P 1'
#
loop_
_entity.id
_entity.type
_entity.pdbx_description
1 polymer ?
#
loop_
_entity_poly.entity_id
_entity_poly.type
_entity_poly.pdbx_seq_one_letter_code
_entity_poly.pdbx_strand_id
1 'polypeptide(L)'
;MGAIRRFFDGFTWRGKAVMGLLAVVLVLALGVVIGQRSAAGRVVAGGDEPTAGAAVVPTLGVPTGLPSAPPGDSQDVRSSTGVDYGAGLPRLGESQYARTKDPAVFAASVRAALGYDYSEYQPEDLMAEADRITTEMLAGMDGTDGPLGAEVHDALRGAVSKSVDLDELAYRVDARQHDAIDITRVETLSNEDLHADIGDNAYLQVIRNRSEGIYQYNVWADLTTEVQAVDDVAGWKRTVTTGAHILVHCPDGDYCSLIGIVGQTRDGEGS
;
A
#
# COMPACT_ATOMS: atom_id res chain seq x y z
N MET A 1 40.11 0.85 -11.92
CA MET A 1 39.11 1.41 -12.86
C MET A 1 39.08 0.67 -14.22
N GLY A 2 39.05 -0.67 -14.29
CA GLY A 2 39.14 -1.35 -15.59
C GLY A 2 38.42 -2.70 -15.78
N ALA A 3 37.84 -3.29 -14.73
CA ALA A 3 37.23 -4.62 -14.82
C ALA A 3 35.69 -4.60 -14.78
N ILE A 4 35.09 -3.69 -14.00
CA ILE A 4 33.62 -3.59 -13.84
C ILE A 4 32.95 -3.03 -15.10
N ARG A 5 33.66 -2.20 -15.88
CA ARG A 5 33.13 -1.57 -17.10
C ARG A 5 32.89 -2.56 -18.25
N ARG A 6 33.48 -3.77 -18.21
CA ARG A 6 33.30 -4.78 -19.27
C ARG A 6 32.13 -5.74 -19.04
N PHE A 7 31.53 -5.77 -17.84
CA PHE A 7 30.40 -6.65 -17.57
C PHE A 7 29.07 -6.07 -18.06
N PHE A 8 28.95 -4.73 -18.09
CA PHE A 8 27.72 -4.04 -18.49
C PHE A 8 27.56 -3.82 -20.00
N ASP A 9 28.61 -4.02 -20.80
CA ASP A 9 28.56 -3.83 -22.26
C ASP A 9 27.95 -5.03 -23.02
N GLY A 10 27.63 -6.13 -22.32
CA GLY A 10 27.03 -7.32 -22.93
C GLY A 10 25.51 -7.40 -22.86
N PHE A 11 24.84 -6.53 -22.10
CA PHE A 11 23.41 -6.67 -21.83
C PHE A 11 22.57 -5.77 -22.73
N THR A 12 21.87 -6.40 -23.69
CA THR A 12 20.95 -5.71 -24.61
C THR A 12 19.86 -4.96 -23.85
N TRP A 13 19.35 -3.87 -24.44
CA TRP A 13 18.31 -2.98 -23.88
C TRP A 13 17.09 -3.75 -23.32
N ARG A 14 16.76 -4.89 -23.91
CA ARG A 14 15.71 -5.81 -23.44
C ARG A 14 16.01 -6.43 -22.07
N GLY A 15 17.27 -6.69 -21.73
CA GLY A 15 17.64 -7.25 -20.43
C GLY A 15 17.59 -6.24 -19.27
N LYS A 16 17.71 -4.93 -19.56
CA LYS A 16 17.51 -3.87 -18.55
C LYS A 16 16.03 -3.62 -18.27
N ALA A 17 15.18 -3.72 -19.30
CA ALA A 17 13.73 -3.65 -19.15
C ALA A 17 13.18 -4.82 -18.32
N VAL A 18 13.74 -6.03 -18.47
CA VAL A 18 13.30 -7.22 -17.71
C VAL A 18 13.66 -7.13 -16.22
N MET A 19 14.80 -6.51 -15.86
CA MET A 19 15.18 -6.31 -14.45
C MET A 19 14.38 -5.20 -13.77
N GLY A 20 14.05 -4.11 -14.48
CA GLY A 20 13.14 -3.07 -13.98
C GLY A 20 11.71 -3.58 -13.82
N LEU A 21 11.25 -4.46 -14.70
CA LEU A 21 9.94 -5.09 -14.61
C LEU A 21 9.85 -6.10 -13.46
N LEU A 22 10.95 -6.80 -13.13
CA LEU A 22 11.01 -7.73 -11.99
C LEU A 22 10.91 -7.04 -10.63
N ALA A 23 11.46 -5.82 -10.49
CA ALA A 23 11.30 -5.02 -9.28
C ALA A 23 9.87 -4.48 -9.12
N VAL A 24 9.23 -4.07 -10.22
CA VAL A 24 7.83 -3.59 -10.23
C VAL A 24 6.82 -4.71 -10.02
N VAL A 25 7.06 -5.92 -10.58
CA VAL A 25 6.19 -7.10 -10.36
C VAL A 25 6.21 -7.55 -8.89
N LEU A 26 7.29 -7.30 -8.14
CA LEU A 26 7.37 -7.66 -6.72
C LEU A 26 6.46 -6.78 -5.82
N VAL A 27 6.18 -5.54 -6.25
CA VAL A 27 5.26 -4.62 -5.55
C VAL A 27 3.79 -4.98 -5.87
N LEU A 28 3.52 -5.59 -7.02
CA LEU A 28 2.18 -6.00 -7.45
C LEU A 28 1.79 -7.43 -7.03
N ALA A 29 2.75 -8.31 -6.77
CA ALA A 29 2.48 -9.74 -6.52
C ALA A 29 1.83 -10.07 -5.16
N LEU A 30 1.28 -9.11 -4.41
CA LEU A 30 0.87 -9.32 -3.02
C LEU A 30 -0.62 -9.25 -2.72
N GLY A 31 -1.45 -9.16 -3.75
CA GLY A 31 -2.75 -9.82 -3.71
C GLY A 31 -2.71 -11.33 -3.98
N VAL A 32 -1.57 -11.90 -4.46
CA VAL A 32 -1.59 -13.26 -5.08
C VAL A 32 -0.73 -14.34 -4.42
N VAL A 33 0.19 -14.10 -3.48
CA VAL A 33 0.89 -15.23 -2.80
C VAL A 33 0.12 -15.78 -1.59
N ILE A 34 -1.14 -16.18 -1.78
CA ILE A 34 -1.80 -17.24 -0.98
C ILE A 34 -2.59 -18.15 -1.93
N GLY A 35 -1.85 -18.94 -2.71
CA GLY A 35 -2.41 -20.04 -3.48
C GLY A 35 -1.27 -20.86 -4.04
N GLN A 36 -1.26 -22.16 -3.76
CA GLN A 36 -0.29 -23.17 -4.25
C GLN A 36 0.99 -23.36 -3.40
N ARG A 37 0.85 -24.04 -2.25
CA ARG A 37 1.28 -25.46 -2.10
C ARG A 37 0.97 -25.98 -0.71
N SER A 38 0.03 -26.90 -0.65
CA SER A 38 -0.24 -27.74 0.51
C SER A 38 0.80 -28.87 0.64
N ALA A 39 0.98 -29.29 1.90
CA ALA A 39 1.45 -30.59 2.38
C ALA A 39 2.96 -30.87 2.54
N ALA A 40 3.48 -30.59 3.74
CA ALA A 40 4.28 -31.56 4.51
C ALA A 40 4.11 -31.24 6.01
N GLY A 41 3.54 -32.20 6.75
CA GLY A 41 2.93 -31.95 8.05
C GLY A 41 3.86 -31.79 9.24
N ARG A 42 3.27 -31.34 10.35
CA ARG A 42 3.50 -31.92 11.67
C ARG A 42 2.35 -31.61 12.61
N VAL A 43 1.70 -32.67 13.07
CA VAL A 43 0.88 -32.68 14.28
C VAL A 43 1.80 -32.42 15.46
N VAL A 44 1.47 -31.45 16.31
CA VAL A 44 1.82 -31.49 17.73
C VAL A 44 0.57 -31.14 18.53
N ALA A 45 0.27 -32.01 19.47
CA ALA A 45 -0.92 -32.04 20.29
C ALA A 45 -0.80 -31.15 21.54
N GLY A 46 -1.93 -30.60 21.97
CA GLY A 46 -2.28 -30.38 23.37
C GLY A 46 -1.78 -29.09 24.02
N GLY A 47 -2.70 -28.37 24.65
CA GLY A 47 -2.38 -27.34 25.64
C GLY A 47 -3.50 -26.34 25.90
N ASP A 48 -4.48 -26.75 26.70
CA ASP A 48 -5.35 -25.99 27.61
C ASP A 48 -5.98 -24.64 27.20
N GLU A 49 -7.32 -24.59 27.32
CA GLU A 49 -8.12 -23.36 27.49
C GLU A 49 -7.54 -22.44 28.57
N PRO A 50 -7.72 -21.12 28.39
CA PRO A 50 -8.24 -20.32 29.49
C PRO A 50 -9.40 -19.41 29.07
N THR A 51 -10.52 -19.63 29.74
CA THR A 51 -11.43 -18.66 30.37
C THR A 51 -11.54 -17.23 29.81
N ALA A 52 -12.80 -16.88 29.53
CA ALA A 52 -13.35 -15.55 29.31
C ALA A 52 -12.66 -14.43 30.12
N GLY A 53 -12.14 -13.43 29.40
CA GLY A 53 -11.61 -12.18 29.93
C GLY A 53 -12.13 -11.00 29.10
N ALA A 54 -12.91 -10.14 29.76
CA ALA A 54 -13.32 -8.77 29.41
C ALA A 54 -13.13 -8.32 27.94
N ALA A 55 -14.24 -8.09 27.25
CA ALA A 55 -14.28 -7.26 26.05
C ALA A 55 -13.76 -5.85 26.39
N VAL A 56 -12.53 -5.55 25.99
CA VAL A 56 -12.01 -4.19 25.96
C VAL A 56 -12.67 -3.49 24.78
N VAL A 57 -13.69 -2.68 25.06
CA VAL A 57 -14.25 -1.73 24.09
C VAL A 57 -13.18 -0.66 23.87
N PRO A 58 -12.68 -0.45 22.63
CA PRO A 58 -11.78 0.68 22.37
C PRO A 58 -12.57 1.99 22.48
N THR A 59 -12.26 2.80 23.48
CA THR A 59 -12.87 4.11 23.74
C THR A 59 -12.23 5.23 22.92
N LEU A 60 -12.19 5.07 21.60
CA LEU A 60 -12.01 6.18 20.66
C LEU A 60 -13.14 6.06 19.65
N GLY A 61 -14.19 6.87 19.85
CA GLY A 61 -15.35 6.89 18.97
C GLY A 61 -14.90 7.15 17.54
N VAL A 62 -15.33 6.29 16.61
CA VAL A 62 -15.21 6.53 15.17
C VAL A 62 -15.81 7.92 14.90
N PRO A 63 -15.06 8.87 14.31
CA PRO A 63 -15.61 10.18 13.97
C PRO A 63 -16.90 10.00 13.16
N THR A 64 -17.99 10.56 13.64
CA THR A 64 -19.25 10.57 12.88
C THR A 64 -19.16 11.67 11.83
N GLY A 65 -19.39 11.33 10.55
CA GLY A 65 -19.30 12.28 9.44
C GLY A 65 -17.96 12.28 8.69
N LEU A 66 -17.23 11.14 8.68
CA LEU A 66 -16.16 10.93 7.70
C LEU A 66 -16.72 11.16 6.29
N PRO A 67 -15.98 11.85 5.38
CA PRO A 67 -16.40 11.91 3.99
C PRO A 67 -16.56 10.49 3.48
N SER A 68 -17.78 10.15 3.03
CA SER A 68 -18.09 8.83 2.49
C SER A 68 -17.09 8.52 1.40
N ALA A 69 -16.27 7.48 1.58
CA ALA A 69 -15.50 7.00 0.46
C ALA A 69 -16.44 6.40 -0.60
N PRO A 70 -15.95 6.28 -1.84
CA PRO A 70 -16.67 5.57 -2.87
C PRO A 70 -16.99 4.11 -2.45
N PRO A 71 -18.09 3.53 -2.96
CA PRO A 71 -18.37 2.10 -2.80
C PRO A 71 -17.19 1.25 -3.28
N GLY A 72 -16.90 0.15 -2.58
CA GLY A 72 -15.75 -0.72 -2.88
C GLY A 72 -14.51 -0.40 -2.04
N ASP A 73 -14.45 0.77 -1.42
CA ASP A 73 -13.31 1.17 -0.60
C ASP A 73 -13.64 1.02 0.89
N SER A 74 -12.73 0.40 1.64
CA SER A 74 -13.00 0.06 3.03
C SER A 74 -13.15 1.30 3.92
N GLN A 75 -14.22 1.30 4.71
CA GLN A 75 -14.44 2.26 5.80
C GLN A 75 -14.06 1.71 7.18
N ASP A 76 -13.71 0.42 7.28
CA ASP A 76 -13.26 -0.18 8.54
C ASP A 76 -11.78 0.14 8.78
N VAL A 77 -11.50 1.43 8.97
CA VAL A 77 -10.16 1.95 9.22
C VAL A 77 -10.10 2.65 10.58
N ARG A 78 -9.12 2.27 11.40
CA ARG A 78 -8.91 2.81 12.74
C ARG A 78 -7.43 3.00 13.06
N SER A 79 -7.16 3.54 14.24
CA SER A 79 -5.82 3.51 14.84
C SER A 79 -5.90 3.12 16.32
N SER A 80 -5.18 2.06 16.68
CA SER A 80 -5.12 1.51 18.05
C SER A 80 -3.95 2.02 18.88
N THR A 81 -2.94 2.60 18.26
CA THR A 81 -1.73 3.10 18.93
C THR A 81 -1.63 4.63 18.96
N GLY A 82 -2.65 5.31 18.42
CA GLY A 82 -2.76 6.78 18.47
C GLY A 82 -2.19 7.51 17.25
N VAL A 83 -2.04 6.83 16.11
CA VAL A 83 -1.65 7.44 14.84
C VAL A 83 -2.87 8.10 14.18
N ASP A 84 -2.77 9.38 13.84
CA ASP A 84 -3.79 10.03 13.01
C ASP A 84 -3.62 9.62 11.54
N TYR A 85 -4.68 9.08 10.95
CA TYR A 85 -4.73 8.71 9.53
C TYR A 85 -5.53 9.70 8.68
N GLY A 86 -5.86 10.87 9.23
CA GLY A 86 -6.54 11.95 8.53
C GLY A 86 -8.03 11.70 8.32
N ALA A 87 -8.64 10.80 9.09
CA ALA A 87 -10.05 10.43 8.98
C ALA A 87 -10.97 11.67 8.99
N GLY A 88 -10.74 12.60 9.93
CA GLY A 88 -11.52 13.82 10.10
C GLY A 88 -11.22 14.93 9.09
N LEU A 89 -10.34 14.69 8.11
CA LEU A 89 -9.93 15.70 7.13
C LEU A 89 -10.71 15.53 5.81
N PRO A 90 -10.90 16.63 5.06
CA PRO A 90 -11.38 16.53 3.68
C PRO A 90 -10.45 15.67 2.82
N ARG A 91 -10.97 15.13 1.71
CA ARG A 91 -10.17 14.38 0.74
C ARG A 91 -9.35 15.29 -0.19
N LEU A 92 -8.21 14.81 -0.68
CA LEU A 92 -7.35 15.52 -1.61
C LEU A 92 -7.87 15.37 -3.05
N GLY A 93 -8.56 16.41 -3.54
CA GLY A 93 -9.12 16.39 -4.89
C GLY A 93 -10.10 15.23 -5.05
N GLU A 94 -9.87 14.40 -6.06
CA GLU A 94 -10.63 13.17 -6.33
C GLU A 94 -10.03 11.93 -5.66
N SER A 95 -8.91 12.07 -4.94
CA SER A 95 -8.25 10.96 -4.27
C SER A 95 -8.90 10.61 -2.93
N GLN A 96 -8.65 9.39 -2.46
CA GLN A 96 -8.99 8.96 -1.12
C GLN A 96 -8.09 9.54 -0.02
N TYR A 97 -6.96 10.14 -0.36
CA TYR A 97 -6.00 10.61 0.62
C TYR A 97 -6.50 11.85 1.36
N ALA A 98 -6.02 12.05 2.58
CA ALA A 98 -6.40 13.21 3.38
C ALA A 98 -5.77 14.49 2.81
N ARG A 99 -6.58 15.55 2.68
CA ARG A 99 -6.10 16.89 2.35
C ARG A 99 -5.44 17.52 3.57
N THR A 100 -4.15 17.26 3.73
CA THR A 100 -3.35 17.71 4.87
C THR A 100 -2.02 18.31 4.42
N LYS A 101 -1.40 19.09 5.31
CA LYS A 101 -0.02 19.59 5.16
C LYS A 101 0.97 18.83 6.05
N ASP A 102 0.47 17.89 6.85
CA ASP A 102 1.30 17.03 7.69
C ASP A 102 1.70 15.77 6.89
N PRO A 103 3.00 15.58 6.60
CA PRO A 103 3.47 14.47 5.79
C PRO A 103 3.23 13.09 6.44
N ALA A 104 3.25 12.99 7.77
CA ALA A 104 3.01 11.74 8.48
C ALA A 104 1.52 11.36 8.46
N VAL A 105 0.63 12.34 8.66
CA VAL A 105 -0.82 12.15 8.53
C VAL A 105 -1.20 11.80 7.09
N PHE A 106 -0.57 12.44 6.10
CA PHE A 106 -0.78 12.10 4.69
C PHE A 106 -0.38 10.65 4.40
N ALA A 107 0.82 10.24 4.81
CA ALA A 107 1.30 8.87 4.62
C ALA A 107 0.38 7.83 5.30
N ALA A 108 -0.10 8.11 6.50
CA ALA A 108 -1.09 7.26 7.17
C ALA A 108 -2.41 7.18 6.40
N SER A 109 -2.87 8.29 5.82
CA SER A 109 -4.07 8.31 4.98
C SER A 109 -3.91 7.50 3.69
N VAL A 110 -2.71 7.48 3.10
CA VAL A 110 -2.39 6.63 1.94
C VAL A 110 -2.51 5.16 2.31
N ARG A 111 -1.97 4.75 3.47
CA ARG A 111 -2.11 3.36 3.95
C ARG A 111 -3.56 2.99 4.25
N ALA A 112 -4.32 3.91 4.84
CA ALA A 112 -5.74 3.75 5.13
C ALA A 112 -6.59 3.54 3.86
N ALA A 113 -6.20 4.15 2.74
CA ALA A 113 -6.91 4.07 1.46
C ALA A 113 -6.64 2.79 0.65
N LEU A 114 -5.83 1.85 1.14
CA LEU A 114 -5.49 0.62 0.39
C LEU A 114 -6.44 -0.56 0.65
N GLY A 115 -7.46 -0.39 1.48
CA GLY A 115 -8.41 -1.45 1.83
C GLY A 115 -9.64 -1.44 0.96
N TYR A 116 -10.19 -2.62 0.68
CA TYR A 116 -11.41 -2.79 -0.10
C TYR A 116 -12.57 -3.33 0.73
N ASP A 117 -13.80 -2.99 0.34
CA ASP A 117 -15.03 -3.51 0.90
C ASP A 117 -16.08 -3.79 -0.19
N TYR A 118 -16.10 -5.04 -0.64
CA TYR A 118 -17.08 -5.62 -1.56
C TYR A 118 -18.11 -6.50 -0.86
N SER A 119 -18.21 -6.39 0.48
CA SER A 119 -19.17 -7.19 1.25
C SER A 119 -20.62 -6.93 0.82
N GLU A 120 -20.96 -5.65 0.63
CA GLU A 120 -22.27 -5.18 0.19
C GLU A 120 -22.28 -4.60 -1.24
N TYR A 121 -21.17 -4.01 -1.69
CA TYR A 121 -21.02 -3.46 -3.04
C TYR A 121 -20.49 -4.51 -4.02
N GLN A 122 -21.09 -4.57 -5.20
CA GLN A 122 -20.72 -5.49 -6.28
C GLN A 122 -20.74 -4.70 -7.61
N PRO A 123 -19.57 -4.30 -8.14
CA PRO A 123 -19.52 -3.54 -9.39
C PRO A 123 -20.07 -4.38 -10.56
N GLU A 124 -20.91 -3.78 -11.40
CA GLU A 124 -21.42 -4.41 -12.62
C GLU A 124 -20.36 -4.49 -13.74
N ASP A 125 -19.39 -3.58 -13.71
CA ASP A 125 -18.29 -3.48 -14.67
C ASP A 125 -16.95 -3.41 -13.93
N LEU A 126 -16.21 -4.51 -13.97
CA LEU A 126 -14.88 -4.63 -13.33
C LEU A 126 -13.83 -3.72 -13.99
N MET A 127 -13.95 -3.45 -15.29
CA MET A 127 -13.02 -2.53 -15.95
C MET A 127 -13.25 -1.10 -15.50
N ALA A 128 -14.51 -0.69 -15.36
CA ALA A 128 -14.86 0.62 -14.82
C ALA A 128 -14.41 0.77 -13.36
N GLU A 129 -14.55 -0.29 -12.55
CA GLU A 129 -14.06 -0.28 -11.16
C GLU A 129 -12.53 -0.18 -11.08
N ALA A 130 -11.81 -0.91 -11.93
CA ALA A 130 -10.35 -0.81 -11.99
C ALA A 130 -9.87 0.58 -12.43
N ASP A 131 -10.55 1.19 -13.40
CA ASP A 131 -10.28 2.56 -13.87
C ASP A 131 -10.56 3.60 -12.77
N ARG A 132 -11.64 3.41 -12.01
CA ARG A 132 -11.97 4.24 -10.83
C ARG A 132 -10.84 4.21 -9.81
N ILE A 133 -10.47 3.01 -9.33
CA ILE A 133 -9.41 2.83 -8.31
C ILE A 133 -8.10 3.48 -8.80
N THR A 134 -7.73 3.22 -10.06
CA THR A 134 -6.51 3.79 -10.66
C THR A 134 -6.56 5.31 -10.70
N THR A 135 -7.69 5.88 -11.11
CA THR A 135 -7.89 7.34 -11.20
C THR A 135 -7.78 8.00 -9.83
N GLU A 136 -8.39 7.43 -8.80
CA GLU A 136 -8.34 7.95 -7.43
C GLU A 136 -6.92 7.92 -6.83
N MET A 137 -6.18 6.84 -7.10
CA MET A 137 -4.77 6.75 -6.69
C MET A 137 -3.92 7.81 -7.40
N LEU A 138 -4.08 7.94 -8.73
CA LEU A 138 -3.32 8.89 -9.55
C LEU A 138 -3.65 10.36 -9.26
N ALA A 139 -4.89 10.65 -8.85
CA ALA A 139 -5.34 11.98 -8.47
C ALA A 139 -4.65 12.49 -7.19
N GLY A 140 -4.23 11.57 -6.32
CA GLY A 140 -3.50 11.88 -5.10
C GLY A 140 -1.99 11.97 -5.29
N MET A 141 -1.49 11.66 -6.49
CA MET A 141 -0.07 11.65 -6.80
C MET A 141 0.41 12.95 -7.45
N ASP A 142 1.68 13.27 -7.23
CA ASP A 142 2.39 14.29 -8.00
C ASP A 142 2.30 14.02 -9.51
N GLY A 143 2.24 15.11 -10.28
CA GLY A 143 2.34 15.07 -11.73
C GLY A 143 3.73 14.69 -12.22
N THR A 144 3.87 14.55 -13.54
CA THR A 144 5.16 14.24 -14.19
C THR A 144 6.18 15.37 -14.03
N ASP A 145 5.76 16.55 -13.61
CA ASP A 145 6.59 17.71 -13.29
C ASP A 145 7.01 17.77 -11.81
N GLY A 146 6.75 16.73 -11.03
CA GLY A 146 7.10 16.69 -9.61
C GLY A 146 8.60 16.68 -9.32
N PRO A 147 8.98 16.72 -8.03
CA PRO A 147 10.33 17.09 -7.57
C PRO A 147 11.42 16.03 -7.85
N LEU A 148 11.05 14.84 -8.33
CA LEU A 148 12.01 13.79 -8.71
C LEU A 148 12.34 13.80 -10.22
N GLY A 149 11.72 14.70 -10.97
CA GLY A 149 11.82 14.78 -12.42
C GLY A 149 10.91 13.79 -13.16
N ALA A 150 10.65 14.10 -14.43
CA ALA A 150 9.66 13.39 -15.25
C ALA A 150 9.89 11.89 -15.37
N GLU A 151 11.13 11.45 -15.56
CA GLU A 151 11.41 10.02 -15.73
C GLU A 151 11.01 9.19 -14.49
N VAL A 152 11.27 9.70 -13.29
CA VAL A 152 10.95 8.99 -12.04
C VAL A 152 9.44 9.04 -11.78
N HIS A 153 8.81 10.20 -11.95
CA HIS A 153 7.36 10.34 -11.77
C HIS A 153 6.56 9.53 -12.79
N ASP A 154 6.98 9.51 -14.06
CA ASP A 154 6.38 8.65 -15.09
C ASP A 154 6.44 7.17 -14.72
N ALA A 155 7.59 6.73 -14.19
CA ALA A 155 7.75 5.34 -13.76
C ALA A 155 6.85 4.99 -12.58
N LEU A 156 6.76 5.86 -11.56
CA LEU A 156 5.95 5.63 -10.37
C LEU A 156 4.45 5.67 -10.67
N ARG A 157 3.99 6.67 -11.42
CA ARG A 157 2.59 6.75 -11.89
C ARG A 157 2.24 5.59 -12.82
N GLY A 158 3.18 5.18 -13.67
CA GLY A 158 3.03 4.02 -14.54
C GLY A 158 2.96 2.68 -13.79
N ALA A 159 3.55 2.59 -12.60
CA ALA A 159 3.42 1.42 -11.72
C ALA A 159 2.02 1.36 -11.10
N VAL A 160 1.50 2.48 -10.60
CA VAL A 160 0.12 2.60 -10.08
C VAL A 160 -0.92 2.30 -11.18
N SER A 161 -0.70 2.81 -12.39
CA SER A 161 -1.62 2.55 -13.51
C SER A 161 -1.72 1.07 -13.90
N LYS A 162 -0.77 0.24 -13.43
CA LYS A 162 -0.73 -1.20 -13.70
C LYS A 162 -0.98 -2.01 -12.43
N SER A 163 -1.29 -1.37 -11.31
CA SER A 163 -1.36 -2.06 -10.02
C SER A 163 -2.67 -2.77 -9.77
N VAL A 164 -3.73 -2.39 -10.49
CA VAL A 164 -5.02 -3.07 -10.41
C VAL A 164 -5.05 -4.21 -11.42
N ASP A 165 -4.84 -5.44 -10.92
CA ASP A 165 -5.01 -6.65 -11.71
C ASP A 165 -6.49 -7.03 -11.79
N LEU A 166 -7.01 -7.24 -13.00
CA LEU A 166 -8.43 -7.49 -13.23
C LEU A 166 -8.89 -8.85 -12.70
N ASP A 167 -8.05 -9.88 -12.77
CA ASP A 167 -8.39 -11.21 -12.28
C ASP A 167 -8.44 -11.20 -10.74
N GLU A 168 -7.50 -10.49 -10.13
CA GLU A 168 -7.49 -10.27 -8.69
C GLU A 168 -8.71 -9.46 -8.22
N LEU A 169 -9.03 -8.37 -8.92
CA LEU A 169 -10.21 -7.57 -8.60
C LEU A 169 -11.50 -8.40 -8.76
N ALA A 170 -11.61 -9.21 -9.81
CA ALA A 170 -12.74 -10.12 -10.00
C ALA A 170 -12.89 -11.07 -8.81
N TYR A 171 -11.80 -11.71 -8.38
CA TYR A 171 -11.81 -12.57 -7.21
C TYR A 171 -12.21 -11.82 -5.94
N ARG A 172 -11.69 -10.61 -5.70
CA ARG A 172 -12.04 -9.80 -4.52
C ARG A 172 -13.53 -9.49 -4.48
N VAL A 173 -14.11 -9.15 -5.63
CA VAL A 173 -15.55 -8.87 -5.77
C VAL A 173 -16.38 -10.13 -5.52
N ASP A 174 -16.07 -11.23 -6.21
CA ASP A 174 -16.80 -12.51 -6.09
C ASP A 174 -16.72 -13.06 -4.66
N ALA A 175 -15.53 -12.96 -4.05
CA ALA A 175 -15.29 -13.39 -2.69
C ALA A 175 -15.82 -12.40 -1.65
N ARG A 176 -16.48 -11.31 -2.06
CA ARG A 176 -17.06 -10.29 -1.18
C ARG A 176 -16.06 -9.82 -0.14
N GLN A 177 -14.85 -9.53 -0.59
CA GLN A 177 -13.75 -9.19 0.30
C GLN A 177 -14.10 -7.98 1.18
N HIS A 178 -13.75 -8.07 2.45
CA HIS A 178 -13.78 -6.96 3.38
C HIS A 178 -12.42 -6.84 4.08
N ASP A 179 -11.79 -5.68 3.95
CA ASP A 179 -10.53 -5.35 4.62
C ASP A 179 -10.78 -4.41 5.81
N ALA A 180 -10.32 -4.79 6.99
CA ALA A 180 -10.24 -3.89 8.14
C ALA A 180 -8.77 -3.50 8.39
N ILE A 181 -8.50 -2.19 8.49
CA ILE A 181 -7.16 -1.63 8.63
C ILE A 181 -7.02 -0.93 9.98
N ASP A 182 -6.03 -1.35 10.76
CA ASP A 182 -5.65 -0.66 11.99
C ASP A 182 -4.25 -0.07 11.86
N ILE A 183 -4.14 1.27 11.75
CA ILE A 183 -2.84 1.95 11.66
C ILE A 183 -2.16 1.92 13.03
N THR A 184 -1.00 1.26 13.10
CA THR A 184 -0.29 0.97 14.36
C THR A 184 0.98 1.78 14.57
N ARG A 185 1.63 2.32 13.52
CA ARG A 185 2.77 3.24 13.67
C ARG A 185 3.11 3.92 12.34
N VAL A 186 3.64 5.14 12.43
CA VAL A 186 4.26 5.85 11.30
C VAL A 186 5.67 6.22 11.72
N GLU A 187 6.65 5.69 11.00
CA GLU A 187 8.07 5.87 11.30
C GLU A 187 8.78 6.42 10.08
N THR A 188 9.85 7.17 10.28
CA THR A 188 10.71 7.58 9.15
C THR A 188 11.35 6.34 8.55
N LEU A 189 11.19 6.16 7.23
CA LEU A 189 11.86 5.07 6.51
C LEU A 189 13.38 5.32 6.51
N SER A 190 14.19 4.29 6.69
CA SER A 190 15.64 4.47 6.65
C SER A 190 16.12 4.77 5.22
N ASN A 191 17.28 5.43 5.09
CA ASN A 191 17.86 5.67 3.77
C ASN A 191 18.33 4.37 3.09
N GLU A 192 18.69 3.37 3.87
CA GLU A 192 19.11 2.07 3.39
C GLU A 192 17.93 1.32 2.77
N ASP A 193 16.80 1.25 3.48
CA ASP A 193 15.58 0.62 2.99
C ASP A 193 15.05 1.36 1.76
N LEU A 194 15.03 2.70 1.81
CA LEU A 194 14.62 3.50 0.66
C LEU A 194 15.52 3.20 -0.56
N HIS A 195 16.84 3.18 -0.39
CA HIS A 195 17.76 2.89 -1.49
C HIS A 195 17.56 1.48 -2.06
N ALA A 196 17.26 0.51 -1.20
CA ALA A 196 16.93 -0.85 -1.62
C ALA A 196 15.64 -0.91 -2.45
N ASP A 197 14.63 -0.12 -2.10
CA ASP A 197 13.34 -0.09 -2.79
C ASP A 197 13.38 0.58 -4.17
N ILE A 198 13.96 1.78 -4.26
CA ILE A 198 13.88 2.61 -5.48
C ILE A 198 15.15 2.59 -6.33
N GLY A 199 16.21 1.98 -5.81
CA GLY A 199 17.52 1.92 -6.47
C GLY A 199 18.24 3.27 -6.54
N ASP A 200 19.46 3.23 -7.09
CA ASP A 200 20.43 4.32 -6.99
C ASP A 200 19.97 5.62 -7.66
N ASN A 201 19.39 5.54 -8.87
CA ASN A 201 19.02 6.72 -9.63
C ASN A 201 17.92 7.53 -8.94
N ALA A 202 16.82 6.88 -8.57
CA ALA A 202 15.70 7.55 -7.90
C ALA A 202 16.08 8.00 -6.48
N TYR A 203 16.87 7.19 -5.75
CA TYR A 203 17.37 7.57 -4.44
C TYR A 203 18.21 8.85 -4.48
N LEU A 204 19.11 8.99 -5.45
CA LEU A 204 19.89 10.22 -5.60
C LEU A 204 19.02 11.44 -5.91
N GLN A 205 17.92 11.29 -6.65
CA GLN A 205 16.96 12.39 -6.86
C GLN A 205 16.25 12.77 -5.55
N VAL A 206 15.80 11.78 -4.77
CA VAL A 206 15.19 12.03 -3.46
C VAL A 206 16.14 12.82 -2.56
N ILE A 207 17.40 12.38 -2.42
CA ILE A 207 18.38 13.07 -1.56
C ILE A 207 18.66 14.49 -2.04
N ARG A 208 18.77 14.72 -3.36
CA ARG A 208 19.04 16.05 -3.92
C ARG A 208 17.89 17.02 -3.73
N ASN A 209 16.66 16.53 -3.80
CA ASN A 209 15.46 17.36 -3.78
C ASN A 209 14.71 17.30 -2.43
N ARG A 210 15.33 16.80 -1.35
CA ARG A 210 14.70 16.79 -0.01
C ARG A 210 14.24 18.16 0.46
N SER A 211 14.99 19.21 0.10
CA SER A 211 14.63 20.60 0.43
C SER A 211 13.34 21.06 -0.23
N GLU A 212 12.84 20.34 -1.25
CA GLU A 212 11.55 20.59 -1.90
C GLU A 212 10.38 19.98 -1.11
N GLY A 213 10.61 19.50 0.12
CA GLY A 213 9.55 18.96 0.97
C GLY A 213 9.27 17.48 0.71
N ILE A 214 10.31 16.69 0.42
CA ILE A 214 10.20 15.24 0.23
C ILE A 214 10.41 14.51 1.57
N TYR A 215 9.44 13.68 1.94
CA TYR A 215 9.44 12.88 3.15
C TYR A 215 9.29 11.40 2.83
N GLN A 216 9.82 10.54 3.70
CA GLN A 216 9.81 9.09 3.53
C GLN A 216 9.35 8.41 4.82
N TYR A 217 8.35 7.54 4.73
CA TYR A 217 7.78 6.86 5.88
C TYR A 217 7.61 5.36 5.65
N ASN A 218 7.77 4.60 6.72
CA ASN A 218 7.23 3.26 6.84
C ASN A 218 5.96 3.35 7.68
N VAL A 219 4.80 3.08 7.07
CA VAL A 219 3.50 3.13 7.75
C VAL A 219 3.00 1.72 7.98
N TRP A 220 2.93 1.35 9.25
CA TRP A 220 2.52 0.01 9.66
C TRP A 220 1.04 -0.04 9.98
N ALA A 221 0.44 -1.17 9.61
CA ALA A 221 -0.93 -1.48 9.95
C ALA A 221 -1.11 -2.99 10.17
N ASP A 222 -2.07 -3.32 11.04
CA ASP A 222 -2.68 -4.64 11.05
C ASP A 222 -3.80 -4.66 10.01
N LEU A 223 -3.61 -5.43 8.95
CA LEU A 223 -4.61 -5.63 7.90
C LEU A 223 -5.32 -6.95 8.17
N THR A 224 -6.62 -6.88 8.47
CA THR A 224 -7.50 -8.03 8.60
C THR A 224 -8.33 -8.15 7.34
N THR A 225 -8.05 -9.14 6.51
CA THR A 225 -8.84 -9.44 5.31
C THR A 225 -9.79 -10.60 5.61
N GLU A 226 -11.04 -10.43 5.25
CA GLU A 226 -12.10 -11.43 5.30
C GLU A 226 -12.66 -11.65 3.90
N VAL A 227 -12.76 -12.91 3.48
CA VAL A 227 -13.33 -13.31 2.20
C VAL A 227 -14.29 -14.48 2.38
N GLN A 228 -15.32 -14.52 1.54
CA GLN A 228 -16.28 -15.62 1.44
C GLN A 228 -15.74 -16.72 0.53
N ALA A 229 -16.39 -17.89 0.60
CA ALA A 229 -16.06 -19.00 -0.28
C ALA A 229 -16.49 -18.68 -1.73
N VAL A 230 -15.62 -18.97 -2.68
CA VAL A 230 -15.88 -18.84 -4.13
C VAL A 230 -15.55 -20.18 -4.77
N ASP A 231 -16.49 -20.75 -5.52
CA ASP A 231 -16.35 -22.07 -6.13
C ASP A 231 -15.91 -23.16 -5.13
N ASP A 232 -14.73 -23.76 -5.33
CA ASP A 232 -14.13 -24.77 -4.46
C ASP A 232 -13.13 -24.18 -3.44
N VAL A 233 -12.93 -22.86 -3.46
CA VAL A 233 -12.05 -22.15 -2.53
C VAL A 233 -12.83 -21.76 -1.28
N ALA A 234 -12.39 -22.26 -0.13
CA ALA A 234 -12.98 -21.91 1.16
C ALA A 234 -12.68 -20.45 1.54
N GLY A 235 -13.68 -19.76 2.10
CA GLY A 235 -13.50 -18.44 2.69
C GLY A 235 -12.58 -18.47 3.89
N TRP A 236 -12.01 -17.31 4.22
CA TRP A 236 -11.06 -17.18 5.33
C TRP A 236 -11.05 -15.77 5.90
N LYS A 237 -10.56 -15.66 7.13
CA LYS A 237 -10.26 -14.39 7.80
C LYS A 237 -8.84 -14.44 8.34
N ARG A 238 -8.01 -13.46 8.00
CA ARG A 238 -6.60 -13.41 8.41
C ARG A 238 -6.16 -11.99 8.69
N THR A 239 -5.43 -11.83 9.79
CA THR A 239 -4.74 -10.59 10.13
C THR A 239 -3.25 -10.72 9.83
N VAL A 240 -2.67 -9.70 9.19
CA VAL A 240 -1.23 -9.58 8.92
C VAL A 240 -0.76 -8.18 9.29
N THR A 241 0.32 -8.11 10.05
CA THR A 241 1.02 -6.85 10.34
C THR A 241 2.05 -6.57 9.25
N THR A 242 1.90 -5.42 8.58
CA THR A 242 2.79 -5.04 7.48
C THR A 242 2.98 -3.53 7.44
N GLY A 243 4.20 -3.12 7.09
CA GLY A 243 4.60 -1.75 6.78
C GLY A 243 4.54 -1.47 5.28
N ALA A 244 4.12 -0.26 4.90
CA ALA A 244 4.19 0.25 3.53
C ALA A 244 5.17 1.43 3.48
N HIS A 245 6.08 1.41 2.51
CA HIS A 245 7.09 2.45 2.33
C HIS A 245 6.52 3.51 1.39
N ILE A 246 6.36 4.73 1.90
CA ILE A 246 5.63 5.80 1.24
C ILE A 246 6.54 7.02 1.10
N LEU A 247 6.66 7.53 -0.13
CA LEU A 247 7.27 8.81 -0.43
C LEU A 247 6.18 9.89 -0.56
N VAL A 248 6.33 10.95 0.20
CA VAL A 248 5.38 12.07 0.26
C VAL A 248 6.08 13.34 -0.18
N HIS A 249 5.38 14.16 -0.95
CA HIS A 249 5.78 15.53 -1.25
C HIS A 249 4.83 16.48 -0.54
N CYS A 250 5.34 17.39 0.28
CA CYS A 250 4.56 18.46 0.90
C CYS A 250 5.26 19.80 0.58
N PRO A 251 4.94 20.44 -0.55
CA PRO A 251 5.58 21.68 -0.93
C PRO A 251 5.21 22.82 0.03
N ASP A 252 6.11 23.79 0.14
CA ASP A 252 5.93 24.92 1.05
C ASP A 252 4.63 25.69 0.78
N GLY A 253 3.74 25.66 1.78
CA GLY A 253 2.47 26.40 1.73
C GLY A 253 1.32 25.66 1.05
N ASP A 254 1.52 24.47 0.49
CA ASP A 254 0.47 23.66 -0.14
C ASP A 254 0.17 22.36 0.63
N TYR A 255 -0.77 21.56 0.13
CA TYR A 255 -1.12 20.24 0.64
C TYR A 255 -0.16 19.17 0.14
N CYS A 256 -0.02 18.11 0.93
CA CYS A 256 0.79 16.97 0.59
C CYS A 256 0.17 16.16 -0.56
N SER A 257 1.02 15.53 -1.35
CA SER A 257 0.73 14.62 -2.45
C SER A 257 1.62 13.37 -2.35
N LEU A 258 1.19 12.30 -3.00
CA LEU A 258 1.92 11.03 -3.06
C LEU A 258 2.97 11.10 -4.18
N ILE A 259 4.24 10.83 -3.86
CA ILE A 259 5.24 10.54 -4.89
C ILE A 259 5.10 9.07 -5.33
N GLY A 260 4.99 8.16 -4.36
CA GLY A 260 4.77 6.74 -4.64
C GLY A 260 4.79 5.85 -3.40
N ILE A 261 4.20 4.66 -3.55
CA ILE A 261 4.36 3.53 -2.62
C ILE A 261 5.47 2.66 -3.21
N VAL A 262 6.60 2.57 -2.52
CA VAL A 262 7.86 2.12 -3.12
C VAL A 262 8.34 0.77 -2.60
N GLY A 263 7.78 0.30 -1.50
CA GLY A 263 8.24 -0.90 -0.81
C GLY A 263 7.33 -1.29 0.33
N GLN A 264 7.71 -2.34 1.05
CA GLN A 264 6.96 -2.84 2.18
C GLN A 264 7.85 -3.62 3.14
N THR A 265 7.45 -3.65 4.41
CA THR A 265 8.04 -4.49 5.44
C THR A 265 6.99 -5.45 5.97
N ARG A 266 7.37 -6.69 6.30
CA ARG A 266 6.51 -7.60 7.08
C ARG A 266 7.08 -7.76 8.48
N ASP A 267 6.21 -7.83 9.48
CA ASP A 267 6.65 -8.25 10.80
C ASP A 267 6.93 -9.77 10.75
N GLY A 268 8.21 -10.13 10.58
CA GLY A 268 8.71 -11.51 10.68
C GLY A 268 9.35 -12.11 9.43
N GLU A 269 10.62 -11.78 9.19
CA GLU A 269 11.70 -12.77 9.02
C GLU A 269 12.82 -12.41 10.01
N GLY A 270 12.48 -12.50 11.30
CA GLY A 270 13.48 -12.62 12.36
C GLY A 270 13.87 -14.09 12.47
N SER A 271 15.02 -14.45 11.91
CA SER A 271 15.77 -15.68 12.21
C SER A 271 17.25 -15.39 12.14
#